data_AF-A0A1Y2LD30-F1
#
_entry.id   AF-A0A1Y2LD30-F1
#
_cell.length_a   1.000
_cell.length_b   1.000
_cell.length_c   1.000
_cell.angle_alpha   90.00
_cell.angle_beta   90.00
_cell.angle_gamma   90.00
#
_symmetry.space_group_name_H-M   'P 1'
#
loop_
_entity.id
_entity.type
_entity.pdbx_description
1 polymer ?
#
loop_
_entity_poly.entity_id
_entity_poly.type
_entity_poly.pdbx_seq_one_letter_code
_entity_poly.pdbx_strand_id
1 'polypeptide(L)'
;MSISFTDAQKKLEQITAEMLELIRKYELDAESPFDVIPVARAKIDNQQDYIRFLELSIEGRIYGEYADALQKQLDEDAKQAVTQKKLH
;
A
#
# COMPACT_ATOMS: atom_id res chain seq x y z
N MET A 1 -7.23 -18.04 5.70
CA MET A 1 -5.99 -17.64 6.40
C MET A 1 -6.01 -16.13 6.51
N SER A 2 -5.96 -15.56 7.71
CA SER A 2 -5.84 -14.11 7.93
C SER A 2 -4.37 -13.70 7.86
N ILE A 3 -4.06 -12.67 7.08
CA ILE A 3 -2.71 -12.08 6.98
C ILE A 3 -2.45 -11.23 8.23
N SER A 4 -1.27 -11.31 8.82
CA SER A 4 -0.91 -10.48 9.99
C SER A 4 -0.57 -9.04 9.58
N PHE A 5 -0.54 -8.12 10.54
CA PHE A 5 -0.13 -6.73 10.30
C PHE A 5 1.30 -6.64 9.74
N THR A 6 2.22 -7.41 10.32
CA THR A 6 3.62 -7.50 9.84
C THR A 6 3.70 -8.02 8.40
N ASP A 7 2.86 -9.00 8.05
CA ASP A 7 2.81 -9.51 6.67
C ASP A 7 2.28 -8.46 5.70
N ALA A 8 1.26 -7.69 6.10
CA ALA A 8 0.72 -6.60 5.30
C ALA A 8 1.75 -5.49 5.08
N GLN A 9 2.49 -5.09 6.12
CA GLN A 9 3.59 -4.12 6.02
C GLN A 9 4.70 -4.62 5.08
N LYS A 10 5.12 -5.87 5.22
CA LYS A 10 6.13 -6.46 4.34
C LYS A 10 5.68 -6.49 2.88
N LYS A 11 4.39 -6.72 2.62
CA LYS A 11 3.84 -6.60 1.26
C LYS A 11 3.82 -5.18 0.74
N LEU A 12 3.46 -4.20 1.57
CA LEU A 12 3.57 -2.78 1.20
C LEU A 12 5.00 -2.38 0.82
N GLU A 13 6.00 -2.83 1.58
CA GLU A 13 7.41 -2.57 1.27
C GLU A 13 7.81 -3.15 -0.09
N GLN A 14 7.40 -4.38 -0.37
CA GLN A 14 7.68 -5.05 -1.65
C GLN A 14 7.01 -4.33 -2.83
N ILE A 15 5.74 -3.98 -2.69
CA ILE A 15 4.97 -3.24 -3.70
C ILE A 15 5.63 -1.87 -3.94
N THR A 16 6.03 -1.18 -2.87
CA THR A 16 6.66 0.14 -2.95
C THR A 16 8.00 0.07 -3.67
N ALA A 17 8.83 -0.94 -3.37
CA ALA A 17 10.11 -1.14 -4.04
C ALA A 17 9.93 -1.34 -5.55
N GLU A 18 9.02 -2.24 -5.95
CA GLU A 18 8.75 -2.52 -7.37
C GLU A 18 8.14 -1.29 -8.08
N MET A 19 7.24 -0.58 -7.41
CA MET A 19 6.66 0.65 -7.97
C MET A 19 7.72 1.74 -8.17
N LEU A 20 8.68 1.89 -7.25
CA LEU A 20 9.79 2.84 -7.40
C LEU A 20 10.71 2.49 -8.57
N GLU A 21 10.90 1.20 -8.88
CA GLU A 21 11.64 0.78 -10.06
C GLU A 21 10.95 1.23 -11.34
N LEU A 22 9.63 1.05 -11.45
CA LEU A 22 8.86 1.52 -12.60
C LEU A 22 8.84 3.04 -12.71
N ILE A 23 8.67 3.75 -11.59
CA ILE A 23 8.73 5.22 -11.55
C ILE A 23 10.07 5.73 -12.08
N ARG A 24 11.19 5.13 -11.65
CA ARG A 24 12.53 5.52 -12.11
C ARG A 24 12.78 5.14 -13.56
N LYS A 25 12.35 3.95 -13.98
CA LYS A 25 12.55 3.46 -15.35
C LYS A 25 11.87 4.35 -16.38
N TYR A 26 10.69 4.86 -16.07
CA TYR A 26 9.85 5.65 -16.97
C TYR A 26 9.80 7.14 -16.64
N GLU A 27 10.61 7.58 -15.67
CA GLU A 27 10.64 8.96 -15.17
C GLU A 27 9.22 9.50 -14.91
N LEU A 28 8.44 8.75 -14.11
CA LEU A 28 7.04 9.06 -13.82
C LEU A 28 6.94 10.23 -12.83
N ASP A 29 7.14 11.44 -13.34
CA ASP A 29 6.95 12.68 -12.59
C ASP A 29 5.50 13.16 -12.75
N ALA A 30 4.65 12.76 -11.82
CA ALA A 30 3.29 13.28 -11.72
C ALA A 30 3.26 14.45 -10.71
N GLU A 31 2.86 15.64 -11.17
CA GLU A 31 2.72 16.83 -10.31
C GLU A 31 1.54 16.72 -9.34
N SER A 32 0.60 15.81 -9.63
CA SER A 32 -0.61 15.55 -8.86
C SER A 32 -0.88 14.06 -8.73
N PRO A 33 -1.40 13.59 -7.58
CA PRO A 33 -1.86 12.21 -7.43
C PRO A 33 -2.93 11.79 -8.46
N PHE A 34 -3.70 12.75 -8.99
CA PHE A 34 -4.72 12.48 -10.01
C PHE A 34 -4.14 12.25 -11.40
N ASP A 35 -2.93 12.74 -11.67
CA ASP A 35 -2.28 12.68 -12.98
C ASP A 35 -1.40 11.45 -13.15
N VAL A 36 -1.22 10.66 -12.09
CA VAL A 36 -0.38 9.46 -12.08
C VAL A 36 -0.77 8.46 -13.17
N ILE A 37 -2.07 8.20 -13.36
CA ILE A 37 -2.55 7.24 -14.38
C ILE A 37 -2.38 7.79 -15.81
N PRO A 38 -2.78 9.04 -16.13
CA PRO A 38 -2.47 9.66 -17.41
C PRO A 38 -0.97 9.69 -17.75
N VAL A 39 -0.12 10.08 -16.79
CA VAL A 39 1.34 10.15 -16.97
C VAL A 39 1.91 8.76 -17.22
N ALA A 40 1.53 7.76 -16.43
CA ALA A 40 1.96 6.38 -16.63
C ALA A 40 1.55 5.85 -18.01
N ARG A 41 0.31 6.11 -18.46
CA ARG A 41 -0.14 5.68 -19.79
C ARG A 41 0.65 6.35 -20.92
N ALA A 42 1.05 7.61 -20.74
CA ALA A 42 1.79 8.35 -21.76
C ALA A 42 3.26 7.96 -21.84
N LYS A 43 3.89 7.61 -20.71
CA LYS A 43 5.33 7.33 -20.62
C LYS A 43 5.70 5.85 -20.68
N ILE A 44 4.82 4.96 -20.24
CA ILE A 44 5.09 3.52 -20.24
C ILE A 44 4.74 2.93 -21.61
N ASP A 45 5.77 2.67 -22.40
CA ASP A 45 5.66 2.11 -23.76
C ASP A 45 5.46 0.58 -23.76
N ASN A 46 5.94 -0.10 -22.72
CA ASN A 46 5.78 -1.53 -22.55
C ASN A 46 4.45 -1.86 -21.87
N GLN A 47 3.58 -2.58 -22.58
CA GLN A 47 2.26 -2.94 -22.09
C GLN A 47 2.30 -3.76 -20.78
N GLN A 48 3.27 -4.66 -20.60
CA GLN A 48 3.38 -5.47 -19.38
C GLN A 48 3.76 -4.60 -18.18
N ASP A 49 4.67 -3.65 -18.38
CA ASP A 49 5.05 -2.72 -17.31
C ASP A 49 3.90 -1.78 -16.94
N TYR A 50 3.07 -1.38 -17.92
CA TYR A 50 1.87 -0.57 -17.66
C TYR A 50 0.82 -1.36 -16.88
N ILE A 51 0.58 -2.62 -17.26
CA ILE A 51 -0.32 -3.51 -16.51
C ILE A 51 0.20 -3.69 -15.09
N ARG A 52 1.51 -3.98 -14.94
CA ARG A 52 2.12 -4.18 -13.63
C ARG A 52 2.06 -2.94 -12.76
N PHE A 53 2.25 -1.76 -13.33
CA PHE A 53 2.08 -0.48 -12.63
C PHE A 53 0.66 -0.32 -12.07
N LEU A 54 -0.37 -0.68 -12.86
CA LEU A 54 -1.76 -0.63 -12.41
C LEU A 54 -2.05 -1.65 -11.31
N GLU A 55 -1.54 -2.87 -11.44
CA GLU A 55 -1.64 -3.91 -10.40
C GLU A 55 -1.04 -3.44 -9.09
N LEU A 56 0.21 -2.96 -9.12
CA LEU A 56 0.91 -2.44 -7.95
C LEU A 56 0.16 -1.27 -7.29
N SER A 57 -0.46 -0.41 -8.10
CA SER A 57 -1.26 0.72 -7.60
C SER A 57 -2.50 0.26 -6.82
N ILE A 58 -3.16 -0.79 -7.30
CA ILE A 58 -4.32 -1.39 -6.65
C ILE A 58 -3.90 -2.18 -5.41
N GLU A 59 -2.88 -3.04 -5.55
CA GLU A 59 -2.34 -3.83 -4.44
C GLU A 59 -1.88 -2.92 -3.28
N GLY A 60 -1.11 -1.88 -3.59
CA GLY A 60 -0.62 -0.93 -2.58
C GLY A 60 -1.76 -0.28 -1.79
N ARG A 61 -2.84 0.12 -2.46
CA ARG A 61 -4.02 0.66 -1.79
C ARG A 61 -4.71 -0.37 -0.89
N ILE A 62 -4.92 -1.58 -1.38
CA ILE A 62 -5.60 -2.65 -0.61
C ILE A 62 -4.80 -3.00 0.64
N TYR A 63 -3.49 -3.22 0.52
CA TYR A 63 -2.66 -3.56 1.67
C TYR A 63 -2.52 -2.38 2.64
N GLY A 64 -2.55 -1.14 2.16
CA GLY A 64 -2.55 0.06 2.99
C GLY A 64 -3.81 0.16 3.85
N GLU A 65 -4.97 0.07 3.20
CA GLU A 65 -6.27 0.08 3.89
C GLU A 65 -6.40 -1.08 4.89
N TYR A 66 -5.88 -2.27 4.53
CA TYR A 66 -5.87 -3.43 5.42
C TYR A 66 -4.94 -3.26 6.62
N ALA A 67 -3.73 -2.73 6.42
CA ALA A 67 -2.78 -2.45 7.51
C ALA A 67 -3.36 -1.41 8.49
N ASP A 68 -4.00 -0.35 7.98
CA ASP A 68 -4.66 0.66 8.80
C ASP A 68 -5.81 0.08 9.62
N ALA A 69 -6.60 -0.83 9.04
CA ALA A 69 -7.68 -1.51 9.74
C ALA A 69 -7.16 -2.40 10.87
N LEU A 70 -6.10 -3.18 10.61
CA LEU A 70 -5.46 -4.01 11.63
C LEU A 70 -4.84 -3.19 12.75
N GLN A 71 -4.17 -2.08 12.44
CA GLN A 71 -3.59 -1.20 13.46
C GLN A 71 -4.68 -0.62 14.38
N LYS A 72 -5.80 -0.16 13.81
CA LYS A 72 -6.94 0.34 14.61
C LYS A 72 -7.49 -0.73 15.54
N GLN A 73 -7.63 -1.97 15.06
CA GLN A 73 -8.10 -3.08 15.89
C GLN A 73 -7.13 -3.38 17.04
N LEU A 74 -5.82 -3.43 16.77
CA LEU A 74 -4.79 -3.66 17.80
C LEU A 74 -4.80 -2.55 18.87
N ASP A 75 -4.98 -1.30 18.46
CA ASP A 75 -5.05 -0.15 19.37
C ASP A 75 -6.31 -0.20 20.26
N GLU A 76 -7.45 -0.65 19.72
CA GLU A 76 -8.69 -0.85 20.46
C GLU A 76 -8.56 -1.99 21.48
N ASP A 77 -8.01 -3.13 21.08
CA ASP A 77 -7.75 -4.27 21.97
C ASP A 77 -6.82 -3.88 23.13
N ALA A 78 -5.76 -3.10 22.84
CA ALA A 78 -4.85 -2.59 23.85
C ALA A 78 -5.54 -1.65 24.85
N LYS A 79 -6.42 -0.76 24.37
CA LYS A 79 -7.21 0.15 25.23
C LYS A 79 -8.18 -0.62 26.13
N GLN A 80 -8.83 -1.66 25.61
CA GLN A 80 -9.73 -2.52 26.38
C GLN A 80 -8.98 -3.28 27.48
N ALA A 81 -7.81 -3.84 27.16
CA ALA A 81 -6.97 -4.56 28.13
C ALA A 81 -6.50 -3.67 29.29
N VAL A 82 -6.13 -2.41 29.02
CA VAL A 82 -5.76 -1.44 30.07
C VAL A 82 -6.96 -1.05 30.91
N THR A 83 -8.15 -0.91 30.30
CA THR A 83 -9.38 -0.56 31.02
C THR A 83 -9.83 -1.68 31.96
N GLN A 84 -9.81 -2.94 31.51
CA GLN A 84 -10.11 -4.09 32.37
C GLN A 84 -9.15 -4.22 33.56
N LYS A 85 -7.85 -3.94 33.37
CA LYS A 85 -6.87 -3.95 34.47
C LYS A 85 -7.03 -2.83 35.50
N LYS A 86 -7.77 -1.76 35.19
CA LYS A 86 -8.07 -0.66 36.15
C LYS A 86 -9.38 -0.87 36.92
N LEU A 87 -10.21 -1.80 36.46
CA LEU A 87 -11.51 -2.16 37.06
C LEU A 87 -11.43 -3.36 38.01
N HIS A 88 -10.27 -4.04 38.06
CA HIS A 88 -9.92 -5.08 39.02
C HIS A 88 -8.80 -4.59 39.94
#